data_AF-A0A955N766-F1
#
_entry.id   AF-A0A955N766-F1
#
_cell.length_a   1.000
_cell.length_b   1.000
_cell.length_c   1.000
_cell.angle_alpha   90.00
_cell.angle_beta   90.00
_cell.angle_gamma   90.00
#
_symmetry.space_group_name_H-M   'P 1'
#
loop_
_entity.id
_entity.type
_entity.pdbx_description
1 polymer ?
#
loop_
_entity_poly.entity_id
_entity_poly.type
_entity_poly.pdbx_seq_one_letter_code
_entity_poly.pdbx_strand_id
1 'polypeptide(L)'
;MKNLIQDFEKFHKEIFEHKPVLFKGLADSQRSQALFITCSDSRIDPNFLTQTEPGYMFILRNAGNLVPAYGAGGTTATIEFGGEFLTANIKGNVLVQLKHLRTHPAVAKRLRRGDLTLHGWGFSNCHGRGVGV
;
A
#
# COMPACT_ATOMS: atom_id res chain seq x y z
N MET A 1 -22.29 -4.41 -12.70
CA MET A 1 -21.32 -5.53 -12.71
C MET A 1 -21.04 -6.09 -14.10
N LYS A 2 -22.01 -6.20 -15.03
CA LYS A 2 -21.74 -6.66 -16.42
C LYS A 2 -20.59 -5.89 -17.10
N ASN A 3 -20.46 -4.59 -16.81
CA ASN A 3 -19.40 -3.74 -17.36
C ASN A 3 -18.00 -4.11 -16.87
N LEU A 4 -17.82 -4.60 -15.63
CA LEU A 4 -16.48 -4.90 -15.09
C LEU A 4 -15.82 -6.07 -15.81
N ILE A 5 -16.59 -7.10 -16.14
CA ILE A 5 -16.10 -8.27 -16.89
C ILE A 5 -15.72 -7.84 -18.31
N GLN A 6 -16.58 -7.04 -18.97
CA GLN A 6 -16.29 -6.49 -20.29
C GLN A 6 -15.06 -5.59 -20.29
N ASP A 7 -14.88 -4.77 -19.26
CA ASP A 7 -13.72 -3.88 -19.14
C ASP A 7 -12.43 -4.69 -18.86
N PHE A 8 -12.53 -5.83 -18.16
CA PHE A 8 -11.40 -6.76 -18.03
C PHE A 8 -11.05 -7.44 -19.36
N GLU A 9 -12.04 -7.78 -20.18
CA GLU A 9 -11.79 -8.27 -21.54
C GLU A 9 -11.14 -7.21 -22.43
N LYS A 10 -11.56 -5.94 -22.30
CA LYS A 10 -10.91 -4.81 -23.00
C LYS A 10 -9.47 -4.61 -22.55
N PHE A 11 -9.15 -4.77 -21.26
CA PHE A 11 -7.78 -4.69 -20.76
C PHE A 11 -6.83 -5.60 -21.56
N HIS A 12 -7.26 -6.82 -21.90
CA HIS A 12 -6.42 -7.72 -22.68
C HIS A 12 -6.08 -7.13 -24.05
N LYS A 13 -7.10 -6.70 -24.79
CA LYS A 13 -6.97 -6.21 -26.16
C LYS A 13 -6.30 -4.83 -26.24
N GLU A 14 -6.68 -3.92 -25.35
CA GLU A 14 -6.32 -2.50 -25.43
C GLU A 14 -5.07 -2.15 -24.61
N ILE A 15 -4.66 -2.98 -23.65
CA ILE A 15 -3.52 -2.69 -22.77
C ILE A 15 -2.48 -3.81 -22.80
N PHE A 16 -2.88 -5.06 -22.54
CA PHE A 16 -1.94 -6.18 -22.43
C PHE A 16 -1.21 -6.44 -23.74
N GLU A 17 -1.95 -6.57 -24.85
CA GLU A 17 -1.38 -6.81 -26.19
C GLU A 17 -0.49 -5.65 -26.67
N HIS A 18 -0.76 -4.42 -26.22
CA HIS A 18 0.02 -3.24 -26.57
C HIS A 18 1.24 -2.99 -25.67
N LYS A 19 1.40 -3.75 -24.57
CA LYS A 19 2.56 -3.66 -23.65
C LYS A 19 3.24 -5.03 -23.43
N PRO A 20 3.61 -5.79 -24.48
CA PRO A 20 4.08 -7.17 -24.35
C PRO A 20 5.43 -7.27 -23.61
N VAL A 21 6.32 -6.29 -23.77
CA VAL A 21 7.61 -6.24 -23.05
C VAL A 21 7.39 -6.09 -21.54
N LEU A 22 6.47 -5.21 -21.13
CA LEU A 22 6.14 -5.00 -19.72
C LEU A 22 5.59 -6.29 -19.11
N PHE A 23 4.52 -6.84 -19.67
CA PHE A 23 3.84 -7.99 -19.08
C PHE A 23 4.67 -9.28 -19.13
N LYS A 24 5.52 -9.46 -20.16
CA LYS A 24 6.50 -10.55 -20.16
C LYS A 24 7.50 -10.39 -19.02
N GLY A 25 8.05 -9.19 -18.83
CA GLY A 25 8.95 -8.91 -17.71
C GLY A 25 8.31 -9.16 -16.34
N LEU A 26 7.04 -8.76 -16.17
CA LEU A 26 6.26 -9.01 -14.95
C LEU A 26 5.99 -10.50 -14.69
N ALA A 27 5.79 -11.29 -15.75
CA ALA A 27 5.58 -12.73 -15.63
C ALA A 27 6.87 -13.48 -15.27
N ASP A 28 8.02 -13.03 -15.78
CA ASP A 28 9.31 -13.68 -15.55
C ASP A 28 9.84 -13.44 -14.13
N SER A 29 9.67 -12.24 -13.58
CA SER A 29 10.12 -11.93 -12.22
C SER A 29 9.46 -10.68 -11.63
N GLN A 30 9.15 -10.72 -10.33
CA GLN A 30 8.73 -9.53 -9.60
C GLN A 30 9.93 -8.83 -8.96
N ARG A 31 10.24 -7.61 -9.42
CA ARG A 31 11.29 -6.76 -8.84
C ARG A 31 10.72 -5.45 -8.32
N SER A 32 9.99 -5.53 -7.22
CA SER A 32 9.45 -4.35 -6.54
C SER A 32 10.54 -3.54 -5.85
N GLN A 33 10.55 -2.23 -6.07
CA GLN A 33 11.47 -1.28 -5.45
C GLN A 33 10.97 -0.78 -4.09
N ALA A 34 9.65 -0.81 -3.86
CA ALA A 34 9.02 -0.32 -2.65
C ALA A 34 7.90 -1.26 -2.15
N LEU A 35 7.63 -1.22 -0.85
CA LEU A 35 6.41 -1.74 -0.23
C LEU A 35 5.49 -0.55 0.07
N PHE A 36 4.27 -0.56 -0.46
CA PHE A 36 3.26 0.48 -0.24
C PHE A 36 2.09 -0.09 0.56
N ILE A 37 1.91 0.41 1.79
CA ILE A 37 0.81 -0.01 2.68
C ILE A 37 -0.25 1.09 2.67
N THR A 38 -1.49 0.75 2.33
CA THR A 38 -2.57 1.73 2.22
C THR A 38 -3.94 1.17 2.56
N CYS A 39 -4.95 2.03 2.53
CA CYS A 39 -6.32 1.66 2.83
C CYS A 39 -6.96 0.89 1.67
N SER A 40 -7.84 -0.05 1.98
CA SER A 40 -8.72 -0.69 0.99
C SER A 40 -9.78 0.24 0.40
N ASP A 41 -9.83 1.51 0.81
CA ASP A 41 -10.71 2.54 0.25
C ASP A 41 -10.65 2.58 -1.28
N SER A 42 -11.80 2.39 -1.94
CA SER A 42 -11.90 2.26 -3.39
C SER A 42 -11.44 3.48 -4.19
N ARG A 43 -11.26 4.63 -3.53
CA ARG A 43 -10.79 5.87 -4.16
C ARG A 43 -9.26 5.98 -4.22
N ILE A 44 -8.55 5.03 -3.62
CA ILE A 44 -7.09 4.99 -3.59
C ILE A 44 -6.57 3.92 -4.54
N ASP A 45 -5.86 4.36 -5.57
CA ASP A 45 -5.03 3.50 -6.43
C ASP A 45 -3.56 3.96 -6.28
N PRO A 46 -2.68 3.14 -5.68
CA PRO A 46 -1.28 3.53 -5.46
C PRO A 46 -0.49 3.80 -6.73
N ASN A 47 -0.69 3.00 -7.78
CA ASN A 47 0.04 3.18 -9.04
C ASN A 47 -0.41 4.48 -9.72
N PHE A 48 -1.71 4.78 -9.67
CA PHE A 48 -2.23 6.06 -10.13
C PHE A 48 -1.69 7.24 -9.31
N LEU A 49 -1.69 7.17 -7.97
CA LEU A 49 -1.23 8.27 -7.13
C LEU A 49 0.26 8.57 -7.28
N THR A 50 1.07 7.53 -7.49
CA THR A 50 2.53 7.65 -7.57
C THR A 50 3.07 7.71 -9.00
N GLN A 51 2.19 7.60 -10.00
CA GLN A 51 2.53 7.60 -11.42
C GLN A 51 3.54 6.50 -11.78
N THR A 52 3.34 5.30 -11.23
CA THR A 52 4.20 4.14 -11.49
C THR A 52 3.47 3.04 -12.25
N GLU A 53 4.23 2.24 -12.99
CA GLU A 53 3.70 1.06 -13.68
C GLU A 53 3.58 -0.16 -12.73
N PRO A 54 2.73 -1.15 -13.07
CA PRO A 54 2.67 -2.41 -12.34
C PRO A 54 4.05 -3.05 -12.18
N GLY A 55 4.27 -3.69 -11.02
CA GLY A 55 5.55 -4.32 -10.67
C GLY A 55 6.57 -3.40 -10.00
N TYR A 56 6.43 -2.07 -10.12
CA TYR A 56 7.33 -1.11 -9.46
C TYR A 56 7.29 -1.21 -7.92
N MET A 57 6.12 -1.49 -7.35
CA MET A 57 5.93 -1.62 -5.91
C MET A 57 5.10 -2.85 -5.56
N PHE A 58 5.31 -3.38 -4.36
CA PHE A 58 4.44 -4.37 -3.75
C PHE A 58 3.40 -3.66 -2.89
N ILE A 59 2.12 -3.91 -3.14
CA ILE A 59 1.02 -3.15 -2.54
C ILE A 59 0.27 -4.02 -1.54
N LEU A 60 0.13 -3.54 -0.31
CA LEU A 60 -0.73 -4.15 0.70
C LEU A 60 -1.87 -3.20 1.07
N ARG A 61 -3.11 -3.64 0.89
CA ARG A 61 -4.32 -2.87 1.17
C ARG A 61 -5.17 -3.55 2.23
N ASN A 62 -5.43 -2.87 3.34
CA ASN A 62 -6.37 -3.34 4.36
C ASN A 62 -7.20 -2.16 4.92
N ALA A 63 -8.28 -2.48 5.64
CA ALA A 63 -9.12 -1.45 6.25
C ALA A 63 -8.32 -0.68 7.33
N GLY A 64 -8.30 0.65 7.23
CA GLY A 64 -7.57 1.50 8.17
C GLY A 64 -6.05 1.50 8.00
N ASN A 65 -5.52 0.82 6.96
CA ASN A 65 -4.08 0.71 6.67
C ASN A 65 -3.25 0.28 7.90
N LEU A 66 -3.81 -0.61 8.71
CA LEU A 66 -3.28 -1.00 10.01
C LEU A 66 -2.18 -2.05 9.85
N VAL A 67 -1.10 -1.84 10.59
CA VAL A 67 0.03 -2.77 10.72
C VAL A 67 0.13 -3.12 12.20
N PRO A 68 -0.09 -4.36 12.62
CA PRO A 68 0.05 -4.73 14.02
C PRO A 68 1.50 -4.59 14.47
N ALA A 69 1.70 -4.26 15.75
CA ALA A 69 3.01 -4.40 16.38
C ALA A 69 3.49 -5.85 16.29
N TYR A 70 4.81 -6.05 16.26
CA TYR A 70 5.37 -7.40 16.20
C TYR A 70 4.93 -8.23 17.42
N GLY A 71 4.42 -9.44 17.17
CA GLY A 71 3.91 -10.33 18.21
C GLY A 71 2.48 -10.05 18.66
N ALA A 72 1.86 -8.94 18.23
CA ALA A 72 0.43 -8.72 18.42
C ALA A 72 -0.33 -9.50 17.33
N GLY A 73 -1.20 -10.43 17.71
CA GLY A 73 -2.00 -11.23 16.77
C GLY A 73 -2.79 -10.34 15.79
N GLY A 74 -2.79 -10.71 14.50
CA GLY A 74 -3.23 -9.82 13.42
C GLY A 74 -4.70 -9.36 13.48
N THR A 75 -5.60 -10.17 14.03
CA THR A 75 -7.04 -9.86 14.10
C THR A 75 -7.39 -8.99 15.31
N THR A 76 -6.85 -9.31 16.48
CA THR A 76 -7.09 -8.58 17.74
C THR A 76 -6.53 -7.16 17.67
N ALA A 77 -5.31 -7.00 17.15
CA ALA A 77 -4.69 -5.69 17.00
C ALA A 77 -5.44 -4.77 16.03
N THR A 78 -6.10 -5.32 15.00
CA THR A 78 -6.89 -4.54 14.03
C THR A 78 -8.19 -4.03 14.64
N ILE A 79 -8.85 -4.84 15.48
CA ILE A 79 -10.13 -4.49 16.13
C ILE A 79 -9.90 -3.52 17.29
N GLU A 80 -8.87 -3.74 18.13
CA GLU A 80 -8.54 -2.86 19.26
C GLU A 80 -8.06 -1.48 18.80
N PHE A 81 -7.29 -1.40 17.70
CA PHE A 81 -6.95 -0.10 17.09
C PHE A 81 -8.16 0.57 16.41
N GLY A 82 -9.10 -0.25 15.93
CA GLY A 82 -10.36 0.14 15.30
C GLY A 82 -11.27 0.98 16.21
N GLY A 83 -11.26 0.69 17.52
CA GLY A 83 -12.29 1.15 18.46
C GLY A 83 -12.02 2.47 19.17
N GLU A 84 -10.79 2.77 19.58
CA GLU A 84 -10.53 3.89 20.53
C GLU A 84 -9.57 4.99 20.03
N PHE A 85 -8.83 4.79 18.93
CA PHE A 85 -7.86 5.79 18.41
C PHE A 85 -8.21 6.39 17.04
N LEU A 86 -9.28 5.92 16.38
CA LEU A 86 -9.69 6.38 15.04
C LEU A 86 -10.51 7.67 15.03
N THR A 87 -10.53 8.41 16.14
CA THR A 87 -11.18 9.72 16.19
C THR A 87 -10.24 10.79 15.61
N ALA A 88 -10.39 11.02 14.31
CA ALA A 88 -10.08 12.27 13.58
C ALA A 88 -8.63 12.60 13.13
N ASN A 89 -7.60 11.75 13.30
CA ASN A 89 -6.25 12.11 12.82
C ASN A 89 -5.57 11.07 11.90
N ILE A 90 -5.69 11.29 10.58
CA ILE A 90 -5.01 10.50 9.53
C ILE A 90 -3.49 10.46 9.77
N LYS A 91 -2.87 11.57 10.19
CA LYS A 91 -1.43 11.63 10.45
C LYS A 91 -1.04 10.79 11.66
N GLY A 92 -1.84 10.83 12.73
CA GLY A 92 -1.67 10.02 13.93
C GLY A 92 -1.68 8.53 13.62
N ASN A 93 -2.63 8.09 12.79
CA ASN A 93 -2.67 6.70 12.31
C ASN A 93 -1.35 6.32 11.62
N VAL A 94 -0.91 7.11 10.63
CA VAL A 94 0.33 6.83 9.88
C VAL A 94 1.55 6.74 10.82
N LEU A 95 1.68 7.67 11.76
CA LEU A 95 2.80 7.68 12.72
C LEU A 95 2.82 6.43 13.60
N VAL A 96 1.65 5.98 14.06
CA VAL A 96 1.55 4.71 14.80
C VAL A 96 1.99 3.54 13.93
N GLN A 97 1.49 3.45 12.69
CA GLN A 97 1.84 2.31 11.83
C GLN A 97 3.33 2.28 11.49
N LEU A 98 3.96 3.45 11.34
CA LEU A 98 5.43 3.55 11.22
C LEU A 98 6.15 3.04 12.47
N LYS A 99 5.65 3.34 13.68
CA LYS A 99 6.20 2.78 14.92
C LYS A 99 6.04 1.26 14.97
N HIS A 100 4.87 0.74 14.62
CA HIS A 100 4.64 -0.70 14.57
C HIS A 100 5.58 -1.38 13.57
N LEU A 101 5.73 -0.86 12.35
CA LEU A 101 6.68 -1.38 11.36
C LEU A 101 8.11 -1.48 11.92
N ARG A 102 8.56 -0.49 12.69
CA ARG A 102 9.89 -0.50 13.32
C ARG A 102 10.07 -1.63 14.35
N THR A 103 9.00 -2.17 14.91
CA THR A 103 9.07 -3.31 15.85
C THR A 103 9.30 -4.66 15.16
N HIS A 104 9.02 -4.77 13.85
CA HIS A 104 9.21 -6.02 13.12
C HIS A 104 10.69 -6.34 12.92
N PRO A 105 11.20 -7.53 13.32
CA PRO A 105 12.63 -7.84 13.26
C PRO A 105 13.26 -7.67 11.88
N ALA A 106 12.55 -8.07 10.82
CA ALA A 106 13.01 -7.93 9.43
C ALA A 106 13.17 -6.45 9.03
N VAL A 107 12.21 -5.59 9.41
CA VAL A 107 12.23 -4.16 9.15
C VAL A 107 13.33 -3.48 10.00
N ALA A 108 13.36 -3.77 11.30
CA ALA A 108 14.35 -3.23 12.22
C ALA A 108 15.79 -3.56 11.79
N LYS A 109 16.04 -4.80 11.34
CA LYS A 109 17.37 -5.23 10.85
C LYS A 109 17.81 -4.42 9.63
N ARG A 110 16.89 -4.20 8.67
CA ARG A 110 17.15 -3.46 7.43
C ARG A 110 17.34 -1.97 7.68
N LEU A 111 16.52 -1.38 8.56
CA LEU A 111 16.72 0.01 9.02
C LEU A 111 18.10 0.21 9.65
N ARG A 112 18.56 -0.71 10.52
CA ARG A 112 19.91 -0.64 11.11
C ARG A 112 21.03 -0.78 10.08
N ARG A 113 20.81 -1.57 9.03
CA ARG A 113 21.74 -1.71 7.89
C ARG A 113 21.78 -0.49 6.97
N GLY A 114 20.78 0.40 7.06
CA GLY A 114 20.64 1.55 6.18
C GLY A 114 20.12 1.24 4.77
N ASP A 115 19.68 0.01 4.50
CA ASP A 115 19.17 -0.41 3.18
C ASP A 115 17.64 -0.39 3.08
N LEU A 116 16.98 0.18 4.09
CA LEU A 116 15.54 0.41 4.13
C LEU A 116 15.26 1.77 4.75
N THR A 117 14.40 2.55 4.11
CA THR A 117 13.83 3.78 4.63
C THR A 117 12.32 3.62 4.78
N LEU A 118 11.75 4.18 5.85
CA LEU A 118 10.30 4.23 6.05
C LEU A 118 9.82 5.66 5.86
N HIS A 119 8.74 5.81 5.09
CA HIS A 119 8.11 7.09 4.80
C HIS A 119 6.60 6.99 5.06
N GLY A 120 6.00 8.06 5.55
CA GLY A 120 4.56 8.12 5.81
C GLY A 120 3.92 9.33 5.14
N TRP A 121 2.72 9.14 4.61
CA TRP A 121 1.93 10.22 4.02
C TRP A 121 0.47 10.13 4.50
N GLY A 122 -0.09 11.28 4.87
CA GLY A 122 -1.54 11.43 4.98
C GLY A 122 -2.12 11.89 3.64
N PHE A 123 -3.11 11.17 3.12
CA PHE A 123 -3.81 11.54 1.89
C PHE A 123 -5.23 12.04 2.22
N SER A 124 -5.61 13.15 1.60
CA SER A 124 -6.93 13.76 1.73
C SER A 124 -7.61 13.80 0.36
N ASN A 125 -8.67 13.01 0.20
CA ASN A 125 -9.42 12.92 -1.06
C ASN A 125 -10.05 14.26 -1.47
N CYS A 126 -10.37 15.15 -0.51
CA CYS A 126 -10.94 16.47 -0.80
C CYS A 126 -9.92 17.49 -1.33
N HIS A 127 -8.62 17.24 -1.19
CA HIS A 127 -7.59 18.19 -1.63
C HIS A 127 -6.57 17.61 -2.60
N GLY A 128 -6.59 16.29 -2.84
CA GLY A 128 -5.64 15.61 -3.74
C GLY A 128 -4.17 15.72 -3.31
N ARG A 129 -3.89 16.15 -2.08
CA ARG A 129 -2.54 16.39 -1.56
C ARG A 129 -2.13 15.29 -0.58
N GLY A 130 -0.96 14.69 -0.84
CA GLY A 130 -0.23 13.91 0.15
C GLY A 130 0.59 14.82 1.04
N VAL A 131 0.40 14.75 2.36
CA VAL A 131 1.23 15.47 3.34
C VAL A 131 2.14 14.46 4.01
N GLY A 132 3.46 14.60 3.82
CA GLY A 132 4.45 13.79 4.54
C GLY A 132 4.32 13.99 6.06
N VAL A 133 4.51 12.92 6.82
CA VAL A 133 4.45 12.93 8.30
C VAL A 133 5.75 12.50 8.94
#